data_AF-A0A163M2S9-F1
#
_entry.id   AF-A0A163M2S9-F1
#
_cell.length_a   1.000
_cell.length_b   1.000
_cell.length_c   1.000
_cell.angle_alpha   90.00
_cell.angle_beta   90.00
_cell.angle_gamma   90.00
#
_symmetry.space_group_name_H-M   'P 1'
#
loop_
_entity.id
_entity.type
_entity.pdbx_description
1 polymer ?
#
loop_
_entity_poly.entity_id
_entity_poly.type
_entity_poly.pdbx_seq_one_letter_code
_entity_poly.pdbx_strand_id
1 'polypeptide(L)'
;MRFFIRLNVSSFLYAMFPFAVLELMANVYRISRVTGWELSHVNKLILAFCVAGITVSNIAFPKLIRHWLDGRKASYFSLILWFPYFVILVSILVSWLPITEPADQPNPVTGLIAMAALALYPFYLGILHLFGTTAKNMDR
;
A
#
# COMPACT_ATOMS: atom_id res chain seq x y z
N MET A 1 -6.56 -25.38 -0.83
CA MET A 1 -5.18 -24.94 -1.18
C MET A 1 -5.15 -23.78 -2.17
N ARG A 2 -5.71 -23.90 -3.40
CA ARG A 2 -5.65 -22.81 -4.41
C ARG A 2 -6.22 -21.46 -3.95
N PHE A 3 -7.27 -21.44 -3.13
CA PHE A 3 -7.80 -20.18 -2.58
C PHE A 3 -6.86 -19.54 -1.55
N PHE A 4 -6.23 -20.33 -0.69
CA PHE A 4 -5.30 -19.83 0.32
C PHE A 4 -4.09 -19.12 -0.32
N ILE A 5 -3.52 -19.70 -1.38
CA ILE A 5 -2.43 -19.05 -2.14
C ILE A 5 -2.93 -17.73 -2.76
N ARG A 6 -4.09 -17.76 -3.43
CA ARG A 6 -4.69 -16.56 -4.05
C ARG A 6 -4.93 -15.43 -3.04
N LEU A 7 -5.38 -15.78 -1.84
CA LEU A 7 -5.59 -14.85 -0.73
C LEU A 7 -4.27 -14.19 -0.30
N ASN A 8 -3.24 -14.98 -0.02
CA ASN A 8 -1.93 -14.49 0.40
C ASN A 8 -1.27 -13.61 -0.67
N VAL A 9 -1.33 -14.01 -1.94
CA VAL A 9 -0.84 -13.16 -3.05
C VAL A 9 -1.59 -11.83 -3.10
N SER A 10 -2.91 -11.84 -2.90
CA SER A 10 -3.71 -10.60 -2.90
C SER A 10 -3.35 -9.72 -1.71
N SER A 11 -3.18 -10.30 -0.51
CA SER A 11 -2.73 -9.58 0.68
C SER A 11 -1.36 -8.95 0.52
N PHE A 12 -0.43 -9.64 -0.14
CA PHE A 12 0.86 -9.08 -0.51
C PHE A 12 0.71 -7.89 -1.47
N LEU A 13 -0.11 -8.01 -2.52
CA LEU A 13 -0.39 -6.91 -3.46
C LEU A 13 -1.04 -5.71 -2.76
N TYR A 14 -1.95 -5.95 -1.81
CA TYR A 14 -2.54 -4.90 -1.00
C TYR A 14 -1.51 -4.21 -0.11
N ALA A 15 -0.49 -4.91 0.39
CA ALA A 15 0.58 -4.30 1.16
C ALA A 15 1.50 -3.40 0.32
N MET A 16 1.65 -3.69 -0.98
CA MET A 16 2.55 -2.93 -1.86
C MET A 16 2.18 -1.45 -1.98
N PHE A 17 0.89 -1.11 -1.96
CA PHE A 17 0.45 0.27 -2.12
C PHE A 17 0.88 1.18 -0.95
N PRO A 18 0.50 0.91 0.32
CA PRO A 18 0.98 1.70 1.45
C PRO A 18 2.50 1.61 1.61
N PHE A 19 3.11 0.46 1.32
CA PHE A 19 4.57 0.34 1.29
C PHE A 19 5.22 1.35 0.35
N ALA A 20 4.83 1.37 -0.93
CA ALA A 20 5.42 2.28 -1.91
C ALA A 20 5.25 3.75 -1.53
N VAL A 21 4.04 4.13 -1.08
CA VAL A 21 3.76 5.52 -0.68
C VAL A 21 4.60 5.93 0.53
N LEU A 22 4.59 5.12 1.59
CA LEU A 22 5.28 5.47 2.83
C LEU A 22 6.80 5.49 2.64
N GLU A 23 7.35 4.59 1.84
CA GLU A 23 8.78 4.58 1.57
C GLU A 23 9.22 5.76 0.71
N LEU A 24 8.41 6.16 -0.29
CA LEU A 24 8.67 7.38 -1.04
C LEU A 24 8.67 8.62 -0.14
N MET A 25 7.69 8.72 0.78
CA MET A 25 7.62 9.82 1.73
C MET A 25 8.77 9.80 2.75
N ALA A 26 9.10 8.64 3.30
CA ALA A 26 10.17 8.47 4.28
C ALA A 26 11.55 8.81 3.69
N ASN A 27 11.72 8.62 2.38
CA ASN A 27 12.98 8.83 1.67
C ASN A 27 13.01 10.10 0.81
N VAL A 28 12.08 11.05 1.02
CA VAL A 28 11.97 12.27 0.21
C VAL A 28 13.28 13.06 0.15
N TYR A 29 14.00 13.17 1.28
CA TYR A 29 15.28 13.87 1.37
C TYR A 29 16.40 13.12 0.62
N ARG A 30 16.46 11.79 0.78
CA ARG A 30 17.42 10.94 0.07
C ARG A 30 17.23 11.01 -1.45
N ILE A 31 15.98 10.97 -1.91
CA ILE A 31 15.64 11.11 -3.33
C ILE A 31 16.11 12.48 -3.84
N SER A 32 15.79 13.56 -3.13
CA SER A 32 16.23 14.91 -3.48
C SER A 32 17.76 15.01 -3.56
N ARG A 33 18.49 14.46 -2.58
CA ARG A 33 19.96 14.45 -2.53
C ARG A 33 20.61 13.67 -3.68
N VAL A 34 20.14 12.47 -3.98
CA VAL A 34 20.74 11.59 -4.99
C VAL A 34 20.39 12.04 -6.42
N THR A 35 19.20 12.58 -6.63
CA THR A 35 18.75 13.05 -7.96
C THR A 35 19.14 14.50 -8.24
N GLY A 36 19.48 15.28 -7.21
CA GLY A 36 19.66 16.72 -7.30
C GLY A 36 18.35 17.49 -7.51
N TRP A 37 17.19 16.83 -7.41
CA TRP A 37 15.90 17.47 -7.59
C TRP A 37 15.53 18.30 -6.36
N GLU A 38 14.89 19.44 -6.61
CA GLU A 38 14.31 20.22 -5.53
C GLU A 38 13.27 19.40 -4.75
N LEU A 39 13.25 19.57 -3.43
CA LEU A 39 12.30 18.91 -2.55
C LEU A 39 10.84 19.15 -2.96
N SER A 40 10.55 20.34 -3.49
CA SER A 40 9.22 20.72 -4.01
C SER A 40 8.79 19.82 -5.19
N HIS A 41 9.73 19.49 -6.08
CA HIS A 41 9.50 18.62 -7.23
C HIS A 41 9.25 17.18 -6.75
N VAL A 42 10.11 16.66 -5.87
CA VAL A 42 9.98 15.30 -5.34
C VAL A 42 8.62 15.13 -4.66
N ASN A 43 8.21 16.08 -3.81
CA ASN A 43 6.91 16.03 -3.15
C ASN A 43 5.72 16.03 -4.11
N LYS A 44 5.78 16.82 -5.20
CA LYS A 44 4.73 16.81 -6.23
C LYS A 44 4.64 15.45 -6.93
N LEU A 45 5.79 14.83 -7.20
CA LEU A 45 5.84 13.50 -7.83
C LEU A 45 5.29 12.42 -6.89
N ILE A 46 5.64 12.47 -5.60
CA ILE A 46 5.06 11.58 -4.58
C ILE A 46 3.55 11.76 -4.51
N LEU A 47 3.05 13.01 -4.48
CA LEU A 47 1.62 13.28 -4.48
C LEU A 47 0.92 12.73 -5.73
N ALA A 48 1.51 12.94 -6.91
CA ALA A 48 0.98 12.39 -8.16
C ALA A 48 0.93 10.86 -8.13
N PHE A 49 1.98 10.21 -7.60
CA PHE A 49 2.02 8.77 -7.40
C PHE A 49 0.94 8.28 -6.43
N CYS A 50 0.73 8.98 -5.31
CA CYS A 50 -0.34 8.67 -4.36
C CYS A 50 -1.73 8.74 -5.01
N VAL A 51 -2.04 9.83 -5.72
CA VAL A 51 -3.33 10.02 -6.40
C VAL A 51 -3.54 8.95 -7.47
N ALA A 52 -2.52 8.66 -8.28
CA ALA A 52 -2.57 7.61 -9.28
C ALA A 52 -2.78 6.24 -8.63
N GLY A 53 -2.07 5.91 -7.55
CA GLY A 53 -2.18 4.63 -6.86
C GLY A 53 -3.53 4.43 -6.17
N ILE A 54 -4.12 5.47 -5.57
CA ILE A 54 -5.50 5.41 -5.05
C ILE A 54 -6.48 5.16 -6.20
N THR A 55 -6.34 5.88 -7.32
CA THR A 55 -7.22 5.73 -8.48
C THR A 55 -7.14 4.31 -9.07
N VAL A 56 -5.92 3.79 -9.24
CA VAL A 56 -5.68 2.44 -9.76
C VAL A 56 -6.21 1.39 -8.79
N SER A 57 -5.95 1.52 -7.48
CA SER A 57 -6.42 0.54 -6.49
C SER A 57 -7.94 0.47 -6.38
N ASN A 58 -8.64 1.61 -6.46
CA ASN A 58 -10.10 1.66 -6.51
C ASN A 58 -10.71 0.84 -7.67
N ILE A 59 -9.99 0.72 -8.79
CA ILE A 59 -10.44 -0.06 -9.96
C ILE A 59 -9.92 -1.50 -9.90
N ALA A 60 -8.65 -1.68 -9.56
CA ALA A 60 -7.95 -2.95 -9.63
C ALA A 60 -8.37 -3.90 -8.50
N PHE A 61 -8.48 -3.41 -7.26
CA PHE A 61 -8.73 -4.29 -6.12
C PHE A 61 -10.15 -4.89 -6.16
N PRO A 62 -11.24 -4.14 -6.41
CA PRO A 62 -12.57 -4.76 -6.55
C PRO A 62 -12.62 -5.83 -7.65
N LYS A 63 -11.93 -5.61 -8.77
CA LYS A 63 -11.78 -6.62 -9.84
C LYS A 63 -11.01 -7.85 -9.36
N LEU A 64 -9.90 -7.65 -8.65
CA LEU A 64 -9.15 -8.73 -8.02
C LEU A 64 -10.05 -9.53 -7.05
N ILE A 65 -10.82 -8.85 -6.20
CA ILE A 65 -11.73 -9.51 -5.26
C ILE A 65 -12.81 -10.33 -5.99
N ARG A 66 -13.48 -9.74 -6.98
CA ARG A 66 -14.56 -10.40 -7.74
C ARG A 66 -14.08 -11.62 -8.52
N HIS A 67 -13.00 -11.45 -9.28
CA HIS A 67 -12.54 -12.45 -10.26
C HIS A 67 -11.47 -13.38 -9.69
N TRP A 68 -10.51 -12.89 -8.90
CA TRP A 68 -9.41 -13.70 -8.37
C TRP A 68 -9.77 -14.38 -7.05
N LEU A 69 -10.40 -13.65 -6.11
CA LEU A 69 -10.83 -14.17 -4.81
C LEU A 69 -12.26 -14.73 -4.82
N ASP A 70 -12.82 -14.88 -6.01
CA ASP A 70 -14.15 -15.42 -6.23
C ASP A 70 -15.27 -14.66 -5.49
N GLY A 71 -15.08 -13.40 -5.09
CA GLY A 71 -16.06 -12.64 -4.30
C GLY A 71 -16.42 -13.28 -2.95
N ARG A 72 -15.58 -14.19 -2.43
CA ARG A 72 -15.89 -14.93 -1.20
C ARG A 72 -15.80 -14.02 0.03
N LYS A 73 -16.65 -14.25 1.03
CA LYS A 73 -16.53 -13.60 2.36
C LYS A 73 -15.19 -13.89 3.03
N ALA A 74 -14.58 -15.06 2.77
CA ALA A 74 -13.23 -15.37 3.22
C ALA A 74 -12.14 -14.45 2.65
N SER A 75 -12.44 -13.64 1.61
CA SER A 75 -11.51 -12.62 1.13
C SER A 75 -11.20 -11.56 2.20
N TYR A 76 -12.12 -11.28 3.14
CA TYR A 76 -11.94 -10.27 4.18
C TYR A 76 -10.77 -10.56 5.13
N PHE A 77 -10.25 -11.79 5.18
CA PHE A 77 -9.00 -12.07 5.90
C PHE A 77 -7.82 -11.26 5.37
N SER A 78 -7.87 -10.79 4.12
CA SER A 78 -6.83 -9.93 3.57
C SER A 78 -6.75 -8.55 4.24
N LEU A 79 -7.80 -8.10 4.95
CA LEU A 79 -7.80 -6.87 5.74
C LEU A 79 -6.84 -6.89 6.93
N ILE A 80 -6.42 -8.09 7.35
CA ILE A 80 -5.44 -8.30 8.42
C ILE A 80 -4.12 -8.78 7.81
N LEU A 81 -4.17 -9.71 6.84
CA LEU A 81 -2.99 -10.33 6.27
C LEU A 81 -2.08 -9.38 5.48
N TRP A 82 -2.58 -8.24 4.99
CA TRP A 82 -1.71 -7.26 4.32
C TRP A 82 -0.63 -6.70 5.27
N PHE A 83 -0.93 -6.57 6.56
CA PHE A 83 -0.03 -5.90 7.50
C PHE A 83 1.27 -6.69 7.76
N PRO A 84 1.24 -8.02 8.00
CA PRO A 84 2.47 -8.82 8.02
C PRO A 84 3.32 -8.68 6.76
N TYR A 85 2.71 -8.66 5.57
CA TYR A 85 3.45 -8.46 4.33
C TYR A 85 4.05 -7.06 4.23
N PHE A 86 3.33 -6.04 4.69
CA PHE A 86 3.84 -4.67 4.75
C PHE A 86 5.07 -4.59 5.66
N VAL A 87 5.02 -5.19 6.85
CA VAL A 87 6.16 -5.23 7.80
C VAL A 87 7.36 -5.91 7.15
N ILE A 88 7.16 -7.07 6.50
CA ILE A 88 8.24 -7.78 5.80
C ILE A 88 8.87 -6.91 4.71
N LEU A 89 8.06 -6.23 3.89
CA LEU A 89 8.55 -5.35 2.83
C LEU A 89 9.40 -4.20 3.38
N VAL A 90 8.93 -3.53 4.43
CA VAL A 90 9.68 -2.46 5.12
C VAL A 90 10.96 -3.01 5.72
N SER A 91 10.92 -4.15 6.41
CA SER A 91 12.12 -4.77 7.00
C SER A 91 13.18 -5.13 5.96
N ILE A 92 12.76 -5.66 4.80
CA ILE A 92 13.68 -5.93 3.68
C ILE A 92 14.31 -4.63 3.20
N LEU A 93 13.51 -3.59 2.97
CA LEU A 93 14.01 -2.34 2.42
C LEU A 93 14.97 -1.63 3.40
N VAL A 94 14.63 -1.55 4.68
CA VAL A 94 15.49 -0.96 5.71
C VAL A 94 16.81 -1.72 5.83
N SER A 95 16.79 -3.04 5.67
CA SER A 95 18.01 -3.86 5.71
C SER A 95 18.88 -3.67 4.47
N TRP A 96 18.28 -3.50 3.30
CA TRP A 96 19.00 -3.38 2.02
C TRP A 96 19.43 -1.95 1.71
N LEU A 97 18.67 -0.96 2.15
CA LEU A 97 18.86 0.47 1.89
C LEU A 97 18.78 1.29 3.19
N PRO A 98 19.66 1.03 4.18
CA PRO A 98 19.66 1.74 5.45
C PRO A 98 19.90 3.24 5.24
N ILE A 99 19.31 4.06 6.10
CA ILE A 99 19.59 5.50 6.14
C ILE A 99 20.93 5.68 6.85
N THR A 100 21.97 6.07 6.10
CA THR A 100 23.32 6.31 6.63
C THR A 100 23.58 7.78 6.94
N GLU A 101 22.94 8.69 6.22
CA GLU A 101 23.09 10.13 6.39
C GLU A 101 22.02 10.67 7.36
N PRO A 102 22.38 11.34 8.46
CA PRO A 102 21.40 11.89 9.40
C PRO A 102 20.46 12.91 8.76
N ALA A 103 20.92 13.64 7.73
CA ALA A 103 20.11 14.59 6.99
C ALA A 103 18.98 13.95 6.16
N ASP A 104 19.05 12.64 5.90
CA ASP A 104 18.02 11.90 5.17
C ASP A 104 16.88 11.41 6.11
N GLN A 105 16.98 11.65 7.42
CA GLN A 105 15.94 11.22 8.37
C GLN A 105 14.61 11.94 8.10
N PRO A 106 13.50 11.19 8.01
CA PRO A 106 12.19 11.79 7.84
C PRO A 106 11.82 12.63 9.06
N ASN A 107 11.12 13.75 8.82
CA ASN A 107 10.62 14.57 9.92
C ASN A 107 9.55 13.80 10.74
N PRO A 108 9.31 14.19 12.01
CA PRO A 108 8.32 13.52 12.86
C PRO A 108 6.90 13.52 12.28
N VAL A 109 6.54 14.53 11.48
CA VAL A 109 5.22 14.65 10.85
C VAL A 109 4.99 13.51 9.85
N THR A 110 6.02 13.10 9.10
CA THR A 110 5.95 11.93 8.22
C THR A 110 5.58 10.66 8.99
N GLY A 111 6.12 10.48 10.19
CA GLY A 111 5.76 9.37 11.08
C GLY A 111 4.29 9.41 11.51
N LEU A 112 3.77 10.59 11.89
CA LEU A 112 2.36 10.78 12.24
C LEU A 112 1.43 10.45 11.05
N ILE A 113 1.78 10.92 9.85
CA ILE A 113 1.03 10.63 8.62
C ILE A 113 1.05 9.12 8.34
N ALA A 114 2.20 8.46 8.49
CA ALA A 114 2.32 7.02 8.28
C ALA A 114 1.41 6.23 9.23
N MET A 115 1.40 6.56 10.52
CA MET A 115 0.53 5.92 11.50
C MET A 115 -0.95 6.11 11.16
N ALA A 116 -1.37 7.33 10.82
CA ALA A 116 -2.74 7.61 10.41
C ALA A 116 -3.13 6.83 9.13
N ALA A 117 -2.26 6.82 8.13
CA ALA A 117 -2.50 6.10 6.88
C ALA A 117 -2.64 4.59 7.11
N LEU A 118 -1.75 3.98 7.90
CA LEU A 118 -1.81 2.55 8.23
C LEU A 118 -3.05 2.20 9.06
N ALA A 119 -3.47 3.07 9.98
CA ALA A 119 -4.70 2.89 10.77
C ALA A 119 -5.96 2.94 9.90
N LEU A 120 -6.00 3.84 8.91
CA LEU A 120 -7.15 4.01 8.00
C LEU A 120 -7.18 2.98 6.86
N TYR A 121 -6.03 2.43 6.46
CA TYR A 121 -5.92 1.51 5.35
C TYR A 121 -6.82 0.25 5.41
N PRO A 122 -6.99 -0.46 6.54
CA PRO A 122 -7.89 -1.61 6.59
C PRO A 122 -9.36 -1.23 6.35
N PHE A 123 -9.77 -0.02 6.74
CA PHE A 123 -11.12 0.48 6.47
C PHE A 123 -11.29 0.78 4.97
N TYR A 124 -10.30 1.40 4.34
CA TYR A 124 -10.27 1.60 2.89
C TYR A 124 -10.38 0.27 2.13
N LEU A 125 -9.54 -0.72 2.47
CA LEU A 125 -9.64 -2.06 1.88
C LEU A 125 -11.00 -2.72 2.14
N GLY A 126 -11.59 -2.52 3.33
CA GLY A 126 -12.91 -3.04 3.68
C GLY A 126 -14.02 -2.54 2.75
N ILE A 127 -13.98 -1.25 2.40
CA ILE A 127 -14.90 -0.64 1.42
C ILE A 127 -14.73 -1.29 0.05
N LEU A 128 -13.48 -1.48 -0.42
CA LEU A 128 -13.22 -2.12 -1.71
C LEU A 128 -13.67 -3.59 -1.74
N HIS A 129 -13.50 -4.30 -0.63
CA HIS A 129 -14.03 -5.66 -0.46
C HIS A 129 -15.55 -5.71 -0.55
N LEU A 130 -16.26 -4.73 0.02
CA LEU A 130 -17.71 -4.65 -0.08
C LEU A 130 -18.18 -4.54 -1.53
N PHE A 131 -17.54 -3.67 -2.32
CA PHE A 131 -17.86 -3.51 -3.75
C PHE A 131 -17.52 -4.77 -4.55
N GLY A 132 -16.33 -5.35 -4.33
CA GLY A 132 -15.89 -6.55 -5.05
C GLY A 132 -16.71 -7.80 -4.76
N THR A 133 -17.23 -7.95 -3.54
CA THR A 133 -18.04 -9.11 -3.13
C THR A 133 -19.51 -8.97 -3.47
N THR A 134 -20.12 -7.80 -3.23
CA THR A 134 -21.54 -7.55 -3.53
C THR A 134 -21.85 -7.66 -5.02
N ALA A 135 -21.01 -7.08 -5.88
CA ALA A 135 -21.21 -7.12 -7.33
C ALA A 135 -21.29 -8.56 -7.88
N LYS A 136 -20.49 -9.48 -7.32
CA LYS A 136 -20.51 -10.89 -7.76
C LYS A 136 -21.81 -11.61 -7.40
N ASN A 137 -22.43 -11.25 -6.27
CA ASN A 137 -23.66 -11.88 -5.84
C ASN A 137 -24.86 -11.47 -6.72
N MET A 138 -24.76 -10.34 -7.43
CA MET A 138 -25.77 -9.88 -8.38
C MET A 138 -25.64 -10.54 -9.77
N ASP A 139 -24.47 -11.08 -10.12
CA ASP A 139 -24.25 -11.77 -11.41
C ASP A 139 -24.72 -13.25 -11.41
N ARG A 140 -25.15 -13.77 -10.26
CA ARG A 140 -25.58 -15.17 -10.08
C ARG A 140 -27.09 -15.24 -9.99
#